data_AF-A0A3Q4G1H4-F1
#
_entry.id   AF-A0A3Q4G1H4-F1
#
_cell.length_a   1.000
_cell.length_b   1.000
_cell.length_c   1.000
_cell.angle_alpha   90.00
_cell.angle_beta   90.00
_cell.angle_gamma   90.00
#
_symmetry.space_group_name_H-M   'P 1'
#
loop_
_entity.id
_entity.type
_entity.pdbx_description
1 polymer ?
#
loop_
_entity_poly.entity_id
_entity_poly.type
_entity_poly.pdbx_seq_one_letter_code
_entity_poly.pdbx_strand_id
1 'polypeptide(L)'
;QQYSEAAQNSEILRQARSLSIQSLPLPECPRGERRSSSPRLSISQSSSLWRDLPGVRNSAELDELTEDQRRLQEVRFEVITSEASYCRSLEIVVDHFVKSKQLGAQLTTQDKNWLFSRLVDVRAISHSFLSKLEEQVESDVMHFTVCDIIYRQCPLFRKAYVPYLTNQSYQDATYQRLMNENPRFKMIVEKIEKSAVCQRLPLRSFLVLPFQRITRLKLLVQNIVKRTTRGTAEATQAIKALKQLEKIIQQGNDSISQMKSIESLVSLSAKVDFECKTLPLISQSRRMVREGPVTQLMDFSLKETEKNAYLHLFNDYLLLSLPKEGGKFTVIDHCPVSELRVENCRVKLHSLQKNLFRLYMAQKSLLLRTDAPSDKLRWISALSRPHTEVDFSSAQGKVFILG
;
A
#
# COMPACT_ATOMS: atom_id res chain seq x y z
N GLN A 1 6.35 -29.86 11.83
CA GLN A 1 5.55 -28.61 11.99
C GLN A 1 6.38 -27.34 11.78
N GLN A 2 7.64 -27.21 12.24
CA GLN A 2 8.49 -26.02 11.99
C GLN A 2 8.98 -25.82 10.53
N TYR A 3 9.05 -26.88 9.72
CA TYR A 3 9.50 -26.79 8.32
C TYR A 3 8.48 -26.15 7.36
N SER A 4 7.18 -26.13 7.71
CA SER A 4 6.12 -25.58 6.86
C SER A 4 6.05 -24.05 6.96
N GLU A 5 6.23 -23.48 8.15
CA GLU A 5 6.21 -22.03 8.37
C GLU A 5 7.44 -21.35 7.76
N ALA A 6 8.62 -21.98 7.83
CA ALA A 6 9.84 -21.48 7.20
C ALA A 6 9.74 -21.47 5.67
N ALA A 7 9.12 -22.51 5.09
CA ALA A 7 8.85 -22.58 3.65
C ALA A 7 7.77 -21.57 3.21
N GLN A 8 6.70 -21.40 4.00
CA GLN A 8 5.66 -20.39 3.78
C GLN A 8 6.22 -18.97 3.83
N ASN A 9 7.05 -18.66 4.83
CA ASN A 9 7.72 -17.37 4.93
C ASN A 9 8.71 -17.17 3.77
N SER A 10 9.41 -18.22 3.33
CA SER A 10 10.33 -18.16 2.19
C SER A 10 9.62 -17.88 0.86
N GLU A 11 8.43 -18.44 0.62
CA GLU A 11 7.66 -18.22 -0.60
C GLU A 11 7.02 -16.82 -0.63
N ILE A 12 6.49 -16.36 0.52
CA ILE A 12 6.06 -14.96 0.72
C ILE A 12 7.25 -14.01 0.50
N LEU A 13 8.42 -14.34 1.05
CA LEU A 13 9.66 -13.56 0.86
C LEU A 13 10.15 -13.57 -0.59
N ARG A 14 10.03 -14.69 -1.31
CA ARG A 14 10.42 -14.80 -2.72
C ARG A 14 9.53 -13.92 -3.61
N GLN A 15 8.24 -13.84 -3.30
CA GLN A 15 7.30 -12.96 -4.00
C GLN A 15 7.37 -11.49 -3.54
N ALA A 16 7.69 -11.24 -2.27
CA ALA A 16 8.03 -9.89 -1.80
C ALA A 16 9.34 -9.38 -2.41
N ARG A 17 10.33 -10.27 -2.64
CA ARG A 17 11.57 -9.99 -3.38
C ARG A 17 11.35 -9.80 -4.88
N SER A 18 10.37 -10.47 -5.50
CA SER A 18 10.03 -10.18 -6.91
C SER A 18 9.35 -8.80 -7.07
N LEU A 19 8.68 -8.31 -6.02
CA LEU A 19 8.21 -6.93 -5.90
C LEU A 19 9.32 -5.93 -5.47
N SER A 20 10.48 -6.44 -5.03
CA SER A 20 11.59 -5.62 -4.57
C SER A 20 12.94 -6.32 -4.58
N ILE A 21 13.76 -6.04 -5.60
CA ILE A 21 15.22 -5.78 -5.51
C ILE A 21 15.68 -5.30 -6.91
N GLN A 22 15.87 -4.01 -7.04
CA GLN A 22 17.16 -3.48 -7.48
C GLN A 22 17.57 -2.53 -6.36
N SER A 23 18.61 -2.87 -5.62
CA SER A 23 19.32 -1.89 -4.80
C SER A 23 19.78 -0.79 -5.75
N LEU A 24 19.18 0.39 -5.62
CA LEU A 24 19.64 1.54 -6.39
C LEU A 24 21.03 1.93 -5.88
N PRO A 25 21.97 2.29 -6.78
CA PRO A 25 23.16 2.99 -6.37
C PRO A 25 22.73 4.23 -5.58
N LEU A 26 23.29 4.40 -4.38
CA LEU A 26 23.18 5.66 -3.67
C LEU A 26 23.72 6.77 -4.59
N PRO A 27 23.06 7.94 -4.73
CA PRO A 27 23.70 9.07 -5.37
C PRO A 27 24.98 9.37 -4.59
N GLU A 28 26.12 9.35 -5.27
CA GLU A 28 27.39 9.75 -4.67
C GLU A 28 27.26 11.19 -4.16
N CYS A 29 27.53 11.36 -2.87
CA CYS A 29 27.72 12.68 -2.29
C CYS A 29 29.02 13.25 -2.89
N PRO A 30 29.02 14.43 -3.54
CA PRO A 30 30.24 14.96 -4.13
C PRO A 30 31.31 15.12 -3.05
N ARG A 31 32.41 14.36 -3.18
CA ARG A 31 33.58 14.52 -2.32
C ARG A 31 34.26 15.86 -2.65
N GLY A 32 34.05 16.82 -1.78
CA GLY A 32 35.03 17.80 -1.33
C GLY A 32 35.77 18.61 -2.40
N GLU A 33 35.11 19.63 -2.94
CA GLU A 33 35.78 20.91 -3.14
C GLU A 33 35.38 21.83 -1.99
N ARG A 34 36.38 22.38 -1.29
CA ARG A 34 36.20 23.37 -0.22
C ARG A 34 35.61 24.65 -0.82
N ARG A 35 34.28 24.70 -0.98
CA ARG A 35 33.55 25.96 -1.16
C ARG A 35 33.40 26.60 0.22
N SER A 36 33.85 27.84 0.30
CA SER A 36 33.66 28.75 1.43
C SER A 36 32.22 28.67 1.94
N SER A 37 32.09 28.50 3.24
CA SER A 37 30.83 28.44 3.98
C SER A 37 30.02 29.71 3.81
N SER A 38 29.17 29.75 2.78
CA SER A 38 28.01 30.64 2.73
C SER A 38 27.02 30.21 3.83
N PRO A 39 26.31 31.15 4.47
CA PRO A 39 25.42 30.83 5.57
C PRO A 39 24.24 30.03 5.01
N ARG A 40 24.27 28.70 5.16
CA ARG A 40 23.07 27.86 5.00
C ARG A 40 21.95 28.54 5.77
N LEU A 41 20.83 28.81 5.11
CA LEU A 41 19.63 29.29 5.78
C LEU A 41 19.31 28.31 6.90
N SER A 42 19.63 28.68 8.14
CA SER A 42 19.32 27.86 9.31
C SER A 42 17.83 27.99 9.58
N ILE A 43 16.98 27.38 8.74
CA ILE A 43 15.51 27.26 8.87
C ILE A 43 15.16 26.36 10.10
N SER A 44 16.09 26.25 11.05
CA SER A 44 16.11 25.24 12.11
C SER A 44 15.44 25.69 13.41
N GLN A 45 14.99 26.95 13.52
CA GLN A 45 14.38 27.47 14.74
C GLN A 45 12.94 27.94 14.45
N SER A 46 11.98 27.27 15.08
CA SER A 46 10.59 27.71 15.39
C SER A 46 9.91 28.70 14.42
N SER A 47 8.87 28.21 13.72
CA SER A 47 7.75 29.00 13.15
C SER A 47 8.09 30.35 12.52
N SER A 48 9.20 30.47 11.78
CA SER A 48 9.42 31.66 10.97
C SER A 48 8.40 31.67 9.84
N LEU A 49 7.63 32.75 9.72
CA LEU A 49 6.84 32.98 8.52
C LEU A 49 7.79 33.32 7.37
N TRP A 50 7.34 33.13 6.13
CA TRP A 50 8.13 33.50 4.95
C TRP A 50 8.49 34.99 4.98
N ARG A 51 7.55 35.84 5.38
CA ARG A 51 7.76 37.30 5.53
C ARG A 51 8.82 37.70 6.55
N ASP A 52 9.13 36.83 7.51
CA ASP A 52 10.10 37.13 8.57
C ASP A 52 11.54 36.84 8.13
N LEU A 53 11.72 36.22 6.95
CA LEU A 53 13.04 35.93 6.41
C LEU A 53 13.79 37.24 6.13
N PRO A 54 15.08 37.37 6.49
CA PRO A 54 15.85 38.61 6.31
C PRO A 54 15.86 39.12 4.87
N GLY A 55 15.88 38.22 3.87
CA GLY A 55 15.82 38.58 2.45
C GLY A 55 14.44 39.06 1.97
N VAL A 56 13.37 38.73 2.69
CA VAL A 56 11.99 39.11 2.35
C VAL A 56 11.58 40.38 3.11
N ARG A 57 11.83 40.41 4.43
CA ARG A 57 11.48 41.54 5.31
C ARG A 57 12.09 42.87 4.85
N ASN A 58 13.29 42.81 4.27
CA ASN A 58 14.02 43.99 3.83
C ASN A 58 13.75 44.35 2.35
N SER A 59 12.92 43.56 1.65
CA SER A 59 12.62 43.80 0.24
C SER A 59 11.45 44.78 0.11
N ALA A 60 11.63 45.81 -0.72
CA ALA A 60 10.55 46.74 -1.07
C ALA A 60 9.41 46.05 -1.84
N GLU A 61 9.70 44.95 -2.54
CA GLU A 61 8.73 44.15 -3.29
C GLU A 61 7.66 43.52 -2.37
N LEU A 62 7.98 43.30 -1.09
CA LEU A 62 7.02 42.74 -0.14
C LEU A 62 5.78 43.65 -0.01
N ASP A 63 5.97 44.96 -0.01
CA ASP A 63 4.90 45.96 0.11
C ASP A 63 4.03 46.04 -1.15
N GLU A 64 4.58 45.68 -2.31
CA GLU A 64 3.86 45.66 -3.60
C GLU A 64 2.96 44.43 -3.77
N LEU A 65 3.25 43.33 -3.06
CA LEU A 65 2.47 42.10 -3.15
C LEU A 65 1.09 42.26 -2.52
N THR A 66 0.06 41.78 -3.23
CA THR A 66 -1.28 41.62 -2.68
C THR A 66 -1.30 40.62 -1.52
N GLU A 67 -2.28 40.77 -0.62
CA GLU A 67 -2.44 39.87 0.52
C GLU A 67 -2.61 38.39 0.09
N ASP A 68 -3.25 38.13 -1.04
CA ASP A 68 -3.40 36.77 -1.58
C ASP A 68 -2.08 36.20 -2.12
N GLN A 69 -1.24 37.02 -2.75
CA GLN A 69 0.11 36.61 -3.16
C GLN A 69 1.00 36.31 -1.94
N ARG A 70 0.96 37.16 -0.91
CA ARG A 70 1.69 36.93 0.35
C ARG A 70 1.25 35.62 0.99
N ARG A 71 -0.07 35.37 1.09
CA ARG A 71 -0.60 34.11 1.62
C ARG A 71 -0.21 32.89 0.79
N LEU A 72 -0.20 33.01 -0.54
CA LEU A 72 0.26 31.94 -1.41
C LEU A 72 1.74 31.60 -1.15
N GLN A 73 2.59 32.61 -0.95
CA GLN A 73 3.99 32.39 -0.58
C GLN A 73 4.16 31.77 0.81
N GLU A 74 3.36 32.16 1.79
CA GLU A 74 3.37 31.50 3.11
C GLU A 74 3.00 30.01 2.99
N VAL A 75 2.00 29.65 2.18
CA VAL A 75 1.61 28.25 1.96
C VAL A 75 2.71 27.47 1.24
N ARG A 76 3.38 28.07 0.25
CA ARG A 76 4.53 27.45 -0.40
C ARG A 76 5.65 27.24 0.61
N PHE A 77 5.98 28.25 1.42
CA PHE A 77 7.00 28.16 2.45
C PHE A 77 6.68 27.12 3.54
N GLU A 78 5.40 26.93 3.87
CA GLU A 78 4.94 25.86 4.77
C GLU A 78 5.37 24.47 4.27
N VAL A 79 5.43 24.24 2.94
CA VAL A 79 5.92 22.98 2.38
C VAL A 79 7.38 22.72 2.81
N ILE A 80 8.24 23.74 2.74
CA ILE A 80 9.66 23.66 3.08
C ILE A 80 9.84 23.48 4.58
N THR A 81 9.27 24.37 5.39
CA THR A 81 9.45 24.34 6.85
C THR A 81 8.89 23.05 7.46
N SER A 82 7.77 22.56 6.94
CA SER A 82 7.21 21.27 7.36
C SER A 82 8.01 20.07 6.85
N GLU A 83 8.67 20.14 5.68
CA GLU A 83 9.60 19.08 5.23
C GLU A 83 10.87 19.06 6.08
N ALA A 84 11.42 20.23 6.43
CA ALA A 84 12.59 20.33 7.32
C ALA A 84 12.30 19.71 8.69
N SER A 85 11.14 20.02 9.26
CA SER A 85 10.68 19.43 10.52
C SER A 85 10.51 17.92 10.41
N TYR A 86 9.90 17.44 9.33
CA TYR A 86 9.73 16.01 9.06
C TYR A 86 11.05 15.28 8.87
N CYS A 87 12.00 15.85 8.12
CA CYS A 87 13.35 15.31 7.95
C CYS A 87 14.05 15.15 9.30
N ARG A 88 13.97 16.14 10.19
CA ARG A 88 14.52 16.04 11.54
C ARG A 88 13.90 14.88 12.33
N SER A 89 12.59 14.70 12.26
CA SER A 89 11.93 13.55 12.90
C SER A 89 12.38 12.21 12.31
N LEU A 90 12.62 12.15 10.99
CA LEU A 90 13.17 10.97 10.31
C LEU A 90 14.62 10.69 10.71
N GLU A 91 15.44 11.72 10.90
CA GLU A 91 16.80 11.58 11.43
C GLU A 91 16.78 10.96 12.82
N ILE A 92 15.92 11.45 13.70
CA ILE A 92 15.78 10.93 15.06
C ILE A 92 15.48 9.43 15.03
N VAL A 93 14.45 9.01 14.29
CA VAL A 93 14.06 7.59 14.26
C VAL A 93 15.13 6.70 13.61
N VAL A 94 15.79 7.17 12.54
CA VAL A 94 16.82 6.38 11.87
C VAL A 94 18.08 6.30 12.72
N ASP A 95 18.55 7.40 13.29
CA ASP A 95 19.83 7.44 13.99
C ASP A 95 19.75 6.86 15.41
N HIS A 96 18.62 7.03 16.11
CA HIS A 96 18.47 6.53 17.49
C HIS A 96 17.79 5.17 17.59
N PHE A 97 16.92 4.78 16.66
CA PHE A 97 16.24 3.48 16.70
C PHE A 97 16.78 2.51 15.65
N VAL A 98 16.72 2.86 14.36
CA VAL A 98 17.12 1.94 13.26
C VAL A 98 18.60 1.56 13.34
N LYS A 99 19.48 2.51 13.66
CA LYS A 99 20.92 2.31 13.78
C LYS A 99 21.39 1.89 15.19
N SER A 100 20.48 1.77 16.16
CA SER A 100 20.84 1.34 17.51
C SER A 100 21.34 -0.11 17.52
N LYS A 101 22.61 -0.30 17.88
CA LYS A 101 23.20 -1.64 18.01
C LYS A 101 22.51 -2.47 19.10
N GLN A 102 22.14 -1.84 20.21
CA GLN A 102 21.45 -2.50 21.32
C GLN A 102 20.07 -3.00 20.88
N LEU A 103 19.30 -2.15 20.19
CA LEU A 103 17.98 -2.52 19.68
C LEU A 103 18.09 -3.58 18.58
N GLY A 104 19.02 -3.39 17.64
CA GLY A 104 19.27 -4.32 16.55
C GLY A 104 19.66 -5.73 17.03
N ALA A 105 20.39 -5.86 18.14
CA ALA A 105 20.72 -7.16 18.73
C ALA A 105 19.51 -7.91 19.30
N GLN A 106 18.37 -7.24 19.51
CA GLN A 106 17.13 -7.85 19.98
C GLN A 106 16.16 -8.20 18.84
N LEU A 107 16.55 -7.96 17.58
CA LEU A 107 15.70 -8.12 16.40
C LEU A 107 16.25 -9.18 15.46
N THR A 108 15.40 -10.06 14.98
CA THR A 108 15.75 -10.89 13.82
C THR A 108 15.82 -10.03 12.56
N THR A 109 16.44 -10.55 11.50
CA THR A 109 16.43 -9.88 10.18
C THR A 109 15.00 -9.61 9.70
N GLN A 110 14.08 -10.54 9.97
CA GLN A 110 12.67 -10.41 9.62
C GLN A 110 11.99 -9.30 10.44
N ASP A 111 12.19 -9.28 11.76
CA ASP A 111 11.62 -8.24 12.63
C ASP A 111 12.12 -6.86 12.22
N LYS A 112 13.41 -6.73 11.89
CA LYS A 112 13.98 -5.47 11.44
C LYS A 112 13.36 -5.00 10.12
N ASN A 113 13.21 -5.91 9.16
CA ASN A 113 12.59 -5.61 7.87
C ASN A 113 11.10 -5.25 8.01
N TRP A 114 10.39 -5.91 8.92
CA TRP A 114 8.98 -5.60 9.16
C TRP A 114 8.78 -4.33 9.95
N LEU A 115 9.50 -4.13 11.05
CA LEU A 115 9.35 -2.99 11.96
C LEU A 115 9.78 -1.67 11.31
N PHE A 116 10.91 -1.65 10.62
CA PHE A 116 11.46 -0.41 10.04
C PHE A 116 11.24 -0.29 8.54
N SER A 117 10.86 -1.38 7.85
CA SER A 117 10.56 -1.37 6.41
C SER A 117 11.62 -0.59 5.62
N ARG A 118 11.19 0.34 4.76
CA ARG A 118 12.06 1.22 3.96
C ARG A 118 12.30 2.59 4.58
N LEU A 119 12.30 2.71 5.91
CA LEU A 119 12.43 4.03 6.57
C LEU A 119 13.72 4.76 6.20
N VAL A 120 14.82 4.03 5.95
CA VAL A 120 16.09 4.61 5.49
C VAL A 120 15.96 5.23 4.10
N ASP A 121 15.26 4.56 3.17
CA ASP A 121 15.01 5.09 1.82
C ASP A 121 14.08 6.31 1.88
N VAL A 122 13.04 6.24 2.72
CA VAL A 122 12.13 7.37 2.97
C VAL A 122 12.90 8.58 3.46
N ARG A 123 13.80 8.39 4.44
CA ARG A 123 14.69 9.45 4.93
C ARG A 123 15.55 10.03 3.80
N ALA A 124 16.26 9.19 3.05
CA ALA A 124 17.15 9.66 1.98
C ALA A 124 16.40 10.49 0.92
N ILE A 125 15.23 10.01 0.49
CA ILE A 125 14.41 10.70 -0.51
C ILE A 125 13.83 12.01 0.01
N SER A 126 13.45 12.06 1.29
CA SER A 126 12.95 13.29 1.92
C SER A 126 14.03 14.35 2.11
N HIS A 127 15.25 13.97 2.52
CA HIS A 127 16.36 14.93 2.56
C HIS A 127 16.70 15.43 1.16
N SER A 128 16.75 14.55 0.15
CA SER A 128 16.98 14.97 -1.23
C SER A 128 15.90 15.93 -1.72
N PHE A 129 14.65 15.73 -1.32
CA PHE A 129 13.54 16.65 -1.64
C PHE A 129 13.71 17.99 -0.92
N LEU A 130 14.03 17.98 0.38
CA LEU A 130 14.29 19.19 1.15
C LEU A 130 15.42 20.02 0.55
N SER A 131 16.56 19.41 0.20
CA SER A 131 17.69 20.14 -0.39
C SER A 131 17.33 20.84 -1.69
N LYS A 132 16.49 20.22 -2.54
CA LYS A 132 16.00 20.86 -3.77
C LYS A 132 15.06 22.04 -3.49
N LEU A 133 14.24 21.92 -2.45
CA LEU A 133 13.37 23.01 -2.02
C LEU A 133 14.18 24.18 -1.46
N GLU A 134 15.19 23.90 -0.63
CA GLU A 134 16.09 24.91 -0.07
C GLU A 134 16.87 25.63 -1.18
N GLU A 135 17.43 24.90 -2.15
CA GLU A 135 18.11 25.48 -3.32
C GLU A 135 17.21 26.43 -4.12
N GLN A 136 15.92 26.07 -4.27
CA GLN A 136 14.96 26.92 -4.97
C GLN A 136 14.65 28.22 -4.21
N VAL A 137 14.56 28.15 -2.87
CA VAL A 137 14.35 29.32 -2.01
C VAL A 137 15.59 30.21 -1.99
N GLU A 138 16.79 29.62 -1.96
CA GLU A 138 18.05 30.36 -2.04
C GLU A 138 18.21 31.07 -3.38
N SER A 139 17.75 30.47 -4.48
CA SER A 139 17.79 31.08 -5.81
C SER A 139 16.86 32.29 -5.95
N ASP A 140 15.64 32.23 -5.39
CA ASP A 140 14.67 33.32 -5.45
C ASP A 140 13.69 33.24 -4.28
N VAL A 141 14.05 33.92 -3.18
CA VAL A 141 13.25 33.92 -1.96
C VAL A 141 11.88 34.60 -2.15
N MET A 142 11.74 35.48 -3.14
CA MET A 142 10.52 36.26 -3.38
C MET A 142 9.51 35.55 -4.28
N HIS A 143 9.98 34.75 -5.25
CA HIS A 143 9.13 34.14 -6.29
C HIS A 143 9.28 32.62 -6.46
N PHE A 144 9.90 31.92 -5.51
CA PHE A 144 10.04 30.46 -5.59
C PHE A 144 8.70 29.72 -5.75
N THR A 145 8.77 28.56 -6.41
CA THR A 145 7.66 27.62 -6.56
C THR A 145 8.08 26.23 -6.07
N VAL A 146 7.11 25.40 -5.70
CA VAL A 146 7.37 24.08 -5.08
C VAL A 146 6.72 22.92 -5.83
N CYS A 147 5.68 23.19 -6.63
CA CYS A 147 4.84 22.16 -7.24
C CYS A 147 5.55 21.38 -8.35
N ASP A 148 6.41 22.04 -9.13
CA ASP A 148 7.24 21.41 -10.15
C ASP A 148 8.30 20.47 -9.53
N ILE A 149 8.89 20.86 -8.40
CA ILE A 149 9.85 20.04 -7.64
C ILE A 149 9.13 18.81 -7.08
N ILE A 150 7.96 19.01 -6.46
CA ILE A 150 7.11 17.91 -5.96
C ILE A 150 6.78 16.94 -7.08
N TYR A 151 6.31 17.44 -8.23
CA TYR A 151 5.97 16.61 -9.38
C TYR A 151 7.16 15.78 -9.88
N ARG A 152 8.35 16.40 -10.00
CA ARG A 152 9.60 15.73 -10.39
C ARG A 152 10.05 14.69 -9.35
N GLN A 153 9.74 14.89 -8.07
CA GLN A 153 10.09 13.97 -6.99
C GLN A 153 9.11 12.81 -6.82
N CYS A 154 7.86 12.92 -7.31
CA CYS A 154 6.83 11.88 -7.19
C CYS A 154 7.27 10.46 -7.59
N PRO A 155 8.06 10.22 -8.67
CA PRO A 155 8.55 8.88 -8.98
C PRO A 155 9.41 8.27 -7.86
N LEU A 156 10.23 9.08 -7.17
CA LEU A 156 11.03 8.63 -6.04
C LEU A 156 10.16 8.40 -4.80
N PHE A 157 9.22 9.31 -4.51
CA PHE A 157 8.24 9.10 -3.45
C PHE A 157 7.48 7.79 -3.63
N ARG A 158 7.03 7.49 -4.85
CA ARG A 158 6.35 6.22 -5.16
C ARG A 158 7.19 5.01 -4.77
N LYS A 159 8.49 4.99 -5.13
CA LYS A 159 9.39 3.86 -4.89
C LYS A 159 9.63 3.57 -3.40
N ALA A 160 9.59 4.59 -2.53
CA ALA A 160 9.84 4.41 -1.09
C ALA A 160 8.57 4.37 -0.25
N TYR A 161 7.62 5.28 -0.48
CA TYR A 161 6.42 5.38 0.32
C TYR A 161 5.44 4.24 0.04
N VAL A 162 5.20 3.84 -1.21
CA VAL A 162 4.22 2.76 -1.50
C VAL A 162 4.58 1.45 -0.78
N PRO A 163 5.83 0.93 -0.85
CA PRO A 163 6.20 -0.25 -0.08
C PRO A 163 6.14 -0.05 1.43
N TYR A 164 6.53 1.14 1.92
CA TYR A 164 6.49 1.45 3.35
C TYR A 164 5.05 1.39 3.89
N LEU A 165 4.11 2.04 3.19
CA LEU A 165 2.69 2.07 3.55
C LEU A 165 2.05 0.69 3.46
N THR A 166 2.43 -0.09 2.44
CA THR A 166 1.94 -1.47 2.27
C THR A 166 2.30 -2.34 3.47
N ASN A 167 3.44 -2.06 4.11
CA ASN A 167 3.94 -2.83 5.24
C ASN A 167 3.42 -2.37 6.62
N GLN A 168 2.54 -1.36 6.68
CA GLN A 168 2.13 -0.71 7.93
C GLN A 168 1.51 -1.70 8.94
N SER A 169 0.67 -2.64 8.48
CA SER A 169 0.06 -3.64 9.36
C SER A 169 1.09 -4.56 10.00
N TYR A 170 2.11 -4.98 9.24
CA TYR A 170 3.20 -5.79 9.76
C TYR A 170 4.11 -4.99 10.71
N GLN A 171 4.33 -3.69 10.43
CA GLN A 171 5.04 -2.80 11.36
C GLN A 171 4.33 -2.76 12.71
N ASP A 172 3.03 -2.46 12.72
CA ASP A 172 2.24 -2.38 13.95
C ASP A 172 2.19 -3.73 14.69
N ALA A 173 1.93 -4.84 13.98
CA ALA A 173 1.88 -6.16 14.60
C ALA A 173 3.24 -6.58 15.17
N THR A 174 4.33 -6.32 14.45
CA THR A 174 5.71 -6.62 14.90
C THR A 174 6.08 -5.77 16.10
N TYR A 175 5.76 -4.46 16.09
CA TYR A 175 5.99 -3.57 17.22
C TYR A 175 5.25 -4.06 18.47
N GLN A 176 3.95 -4.35 18.36
CA GLN A 176 3.15 -4.82 19.50
C GLN A 176 3.68 -6.15 20.04
N ARG A 177 3.98 -7.10 19.16
CA ARG A 177 4.55 -8.40 19.54
C ARG A 177 5.87 -8.22 20.30
N LEU A 178 6.80 -7.43 19.76
CA LEU A 178 8.11 -7.19 20.40
C LEU A 178 7.99 -6.47 21.74
N MET A 179 7.07 -5.51 21.87
CA MET A 179 6.82 -4.81 23.14
C MET A 179 6.24 -5.74 24.21
N ASN A 180 5.48 -6.76 23.82
CA ASN A 180 4.84 -7.70 24.75
C ASN A 180 5.74 -8.89 25.09
N GLU A 181 6.40 -9.48 24.09
CA GLU A 181 7.13 -10.75 24.21
C GLU A 181 8.62 -10.57 24.50
N ASN A 182 9.20 -9.40 24.21
CA ASN A 182 10.63 -9.15 24.38
C ASN A 182 10.89 -8.02 25.40
N PRO A 183 11.08 -8.36 26.70
CA PRO A 183 11.33 -7.37 27.76
C PRO A 183 12.57 -6.51 27.52
N ARG A 184 13.63 -7.08 26.90
CA ARG A 184 14.86 -6.33 26.59
C ARG A 184 14.62 -5.29 25.50
N PHE A 185 13.91 -5.65 24.45
CA PHE A 185 13.48 -4.71 23.41
C PHE A 185 12.68 -3.57 24.02
N LYS A 186 11.64 -3.89 24.81
CA LYS A 186 10.81 -2.89 25.51
C LYS A 186 11.64 -1.92 26.35
N MET A 187 12.52 -2.43 27.19
CA MET A 187 13.39 -1.61 28.06
C MET A 187 14.30 -0.67 27.24
N ILE A 188 14.86 -1.14 26.12
CA ILE A 188 15.73 -0.31 25.27
C ILE A 188 14.90 0.78 24.57
N VAL A 189 13.72 0.45 24.05
CA VAL A 189 12.81 1.43 23.43
C VAL A 189 12.43 2.51 24.43
N GLU A 190 11.93 2.15 25.61
CA GLU A 190 11.55 3.09 26.66
C GLU A 190 12.72 3.97 27.11
N LYS A 191 13.95 3.42 27.12
CA LYS A 191 15.16 4.20 27.42
C LYS A 191 15.46 5.23 26.33
N ILE A 192 15.34 4.86 25.06
CA ILE A 192 15.56 5.78 23.94
C ILE A 192 14.48 6.87 23.93
N GLU A 193 13.21 6.51 24.15
CA GLU A 193 12.08 7.46 24.18
C GLU A 193 12.19 8.51 25.30
N LYS A 194 12.86 8.19 26.41
CA LYS A 194 13.17 9.14 27.49
C LYS A 194 14.28 10.15 27.13
N SER A 195 15.02 9.93 26.06
CA SER A 195 16.03 10.87 25.58
C SER A 195 15.38 12.19 25.17
N ALA A 196 16.01 13.32 25.52
CA ALA A 196 15.56 14.65 25.11
C ALA A 196 15.44 14.79 23.59
N VAL A 197 16.26 14.04 22.83
CA VAL A 197 16.26 14.04 21.36
C VAL A 197 14.93 13.54 20.79
N CYS A 198 14.25 12.62 21.48
CA CYS A 198 12.94 12.09 21.05
C CYS A 198 11.78 13.05 21.35
N GLN A 199 12.01 14.15 22.06
CA GLN A 199 10.98 15.13 22.43
C GLN A 199 9.73 14.49 23.07
N ARG A 200 9.92 13.40 23.83
CA ARG A 200 8.86 12.58 24.45
C ARG A 200 7.90 11.89 23.47
N LEU A 201 8.27 11.78 22.19
CA LEU A 201 7.51 11.01 21.23
C LEU A 201 7.90 9.52 21.30
N PRO A 202 6.92 8.59 21.37
CA PRO A 202 7.21 7.17 21.33
C PRO A 202 7.62 6.71 19.93
N LEU A 203 8.34 5.60 19.82
CA LEU A 203 8.79 5.00 18.54
C LEU A 203 7.61 4.86 17.56
N ARG A 204 6.46 4.39 18.04
CA ARG A 204 5.26 4.23 17.21
C ARG A 204 4.82 5.53 16.54
N SER A 205 4.97 6.67 17.21
CA SER A 205 4.65 7.99 16.64
C SER A 205 5.60 8.38 15.51
N PHE A 206 6.85 7.91 15.51
CA PHE A 206 7.77 8.11 14.39
C PHE A 206 7.43 7.20 13.21
N LEU A 207 7.04 5.95 13.47
CA LEU A 207 6.74 4.96 12.42
C LEU A 207 5.54 5.36 11.55
N VAL A 208 4.60 6.15 12.08
CA VAL A 208 3.43 6.63 11.31
C VAL A 208 3.72 7.88 10.46
N LEU A 209 4.84 8.58 10.69
CA LEU A 209 5.14 9.86 10.03
C LEU A 209 5.14 9.77 8.50
N PRO A 210 5.68 8.73 7.84
CA PRO A 210 5.65 8.67 6.37
C PRO A 210 4.23 8.66 5.78
N PHE A 211 3.28 8.00 6.44
CA PHE A 211 1.87 8.03 6.04
C PHE A 211 1.26 9.42 6.22
N GLN A 212 1.53 10.05 7.36
CA GLN A 212 1.06 11.41 7.63
C GLN A 212 1.67 12.43 6.66
N ARG A 213 2.95 12.25 6.27
CA ARG A 213 3.63 13.20 5.40
C ARG A 213 3.06 13.19 4.00
N ILE A 214 2.92 12.01 3.38
CA ILE A 214 2.44 11.94 1.99
C ILE A 214 1.00 12.47 1.86
N THR A 215 0.17 12.24 2.88
CA THR A 215 -1.20 12.78 2.95
C THR A 215 -1.21 14.29 3.21
N ARG A 216 -0.32 14.81 4.08
CA ARG A 216 -0.19 16.25 4.30
C ARG A 216 0.36 17.01 3.09
N LEU A 217 1.33 16.46 2.36
CA LEU A 217 1.82 17.04 1.10
C LEU A 217 0.68 17.22 0.10
N LYS A 218 -0.22 16.24 -0.04
CA LYS A 218 -1.43 16.38 -0.86
C LYS A 218 -2.26 17.59 -0.42
N LEU A 219 -2.53 17.74 0.88
CA LEU A 219 -3.35 18.86 1.40
C LEU A 219 -2.68 20.22 1.17
N LEU A 220 -1.36 20.31 1.33
CA LEU A 220 -0.59 21.53 1.06
C LEU A 220 -0.69 21.92 -0.43
N VAL A 221 -0.48 20.96 -1.33
CA VAL A 221 -0.62 21.21 -2.78
C VAL A 221 -2.06 21.56 -3.15
N GLN A 222 -3.06 20.94 -2.53
CA GLN A 222 -4.47 21.34 -2.72
C GLN A 222 -4.73 22.79 -2.29
N ASN A 223 -4.11 23.25 -1.19
CA ASN A 223 -4.20 24.63 -0.74
C ASN A 223 -3.54 25.59 -1.75
N ILE A 224 -2.38 25.22 -2.30
CA ILE A 224 -1.72 25.98 -3.38
C ILE A 224 -2.63 26.09 -4.60
N VAL A 225 -3.19 24.97 -5.09
CA VAL A 225 -4.10 24.95 -6.25
C VAL A 225 -5.29 25.90 -6.07
N LYS A 226 -5.88 25.95 -4.86
CA LYS A 226 -7.01 26.81 -4.55
C LYS A 226 -6.68 28.31 -4.58
N ARG A 227 -5.41 28.66 -4.37
CA ARG A 227 -4.91 30.05 -4.26
C ARG A 227 -4.22 30.55 -5.53
N THR A 228 -3.78 29.65 -6.41
CA THR A 228 -3.23 30.02 -7.72
C THR A 228 -4.31 30.44 -8.72
N THR A 229 -4.02 31.49 -9.49
CA THR A 229 -4.88 31.96 -10.58
C THR A 229 -5.08 30.88 -11.65
N ARG A 230 -6.33 30.62 -12.02
CA ARG A 230 -6.69 29.61 -13.03
C ARG A 230 -6.11 29.96 -14.40
N GLY A 231 -5.75 28.94 -15.17
CA GLY A 231 -5.19 29.09 -16.52
C GLY A 231 -3.69 29.43 -16.56
N THR A 232 -3.05 29.66 -15.41
CA THR A 232 -1.61 29.89 -15.34
C THR A 232 -0.80 28.60 -15.49
N ALA A 233 0.46 28.74 -15.91
CA ALA A 233 1.41 27.62 -15.94
C ALA A 233 1.59 26.99 -14.55
N GLU A 234 1.60 27.81 -13.51
CA GLU A 234 1.73 27.37 -12.13
C GLU A 234 0.52 26.53 -11.67
N ALA A 235 -0.71 26.98 -11.93
CA ALA A 235 -1.91 26.21 -11.62
C ALA A 235 -1.88 24.84 -12.31
N THR A 236 -1.40 24.79 -13.55
CA THR A 236 -1.24 23.53 -14.30
C THR A 236 -0.23 22.59 -13.63
N GLN A 237 0.92 23.11 -13.16
CA GLN A 237 1.92 22.32 -12.43
C GLN A 237 1.41 21.84 -11.08
N ALA A 238 0.72 22.69 -10.32
CA ALA A 238 0.12 22.34 -9.03
C ALA A 238 -0.92 21.22 -9.19
N ILE A 239 -1.76 21.27 -10.22
CA ILE A 239 -2.72 20.20 -10.53
C ILE A 239 -2.01 18.90 -10.92
N LYS A 240 -0.93 18.96 -11.71
CA LYS A 240 -0.14 17.77 -12.06
C LYS A 240 0.49 17.12 -10.83
N ALA A 241 1.11 17.92 -9.95
CA ALA A 241 1.69 17.46 -8.70
C ALA A 241 0.62 16.80 -7.79
N LEU A 242 -0.53 17.45 -7.65
CA LEU A 242 -1.65 16.93 -6.87
C LEU A 242 -2.10 15.55 -7.37
N LYS A 243 -2.35 15.41 -8.68
CA LYS A 243 -2.76 14.13 -9.28
C LYS A 243 -1.74 13.02 -9.05
N GLN A 244 -0.44 13.33 -9.08
CA GLN A 244 0.59 12.34 -8.81
C GLN A 244 0.62 11.90 -7.34
N LEU A 245 0.48 12.84 -6.39
CA LEU A 245 0.38 12.53 -4.96
C LEU A 245 -0.86 11.67 -4.67
N GLU A 246 -2.00 12.00 -5.26
CA GLU A 246 -3.23 11.19 -5.15
C GLU A 246 -3.02 9.78 -5.70
N LYS A 247 -2.35 9.64 -6.85
CA LYS A 247 -2.01 8.33 -7.42
C LYS A 247 -1.10 7.51 -6.51
N ILE A 248 -0.12 8.13 -5.84
CA ILE A 248 0.77 7.44 -4.90
C ILE A 248 -0.02 6.91 -3.69
N ILE A 249 -0.89 7.75 -3.11
CA ILE A 249 -1.72 7.36 -1.97
C ILE A 249 -2.68 6.23 -2.36
N GLN A 250 -3.34 6.34 -3.52
CA GLN A 250 -4.23 5.30 -4.02
C GLN A 250 -3.48 3.98 -4.25
N GLN A 251 -2.31 4.03 -4.89
CA GLN A 251 -1.48 2.84 -5.10
C GLN A 251 -1.04 2.18 -3.80
N GLY A 252 -0.75 2.95 -2.74
CA GLY A 252 -0.50 2.42 -1.40
C GLY A 252 -1.70 1.63 -0.87
N ASN A 253 -2.90 2.21 -0.94
CA ASN A 253 -4.13 1.54 -0.49
C ASN A 253 -4.44 0.28 -1.29
N ASP A 254 -4.30 0.34 -2.62
CA ASP A 254 -4.49 -0.81 -3.51
C ASP A 254 -3.50 -1.93 -3.17
N SER A 255 -2.24 -1.59 -2.91
CA SER A 255 -1.19 -2.54 -2.52
C SER A 255 -1.49 -3.20 -1.16
N ILE A 256 -2.04 -2.48 -0.19
CA ILE A 256 -2.50 -3.04 1.08
C ILE A 256 -3.63 -4.07 0.85
N SER A 257 -4.60 -3.74 0.00
CA SER A 257 -5.70 -4.65 -0.34
C SER A 257 -5.20 -5.90 -1.07
N GLN A 258 -4.25 -5.73 -1.99
CA GLN A 258 -3.62 -6.82 -2.71
C GLN A 258 -2.85 -7.75 -1.75
N MET A 259 -2.08 -7.18 -0.82
CA MET A 259 -1.34 -7.95 0.18
C MET A 259 -2.26 -8.84 1.02
N LYS A 260 -3.37 -8.29 1.55
CA LYS A 260 -4.38 -9.06 2.30
C LYS A 260 -5.01 -10.19 1.47
N SER A 261 -5.18 -9.95 0.16
CA SER A 261 -5.68 -10.97 -0.75
C SER A 261 -4.65 -12.10 -0.92
N ILE A 262 -3.37 -11.77 -1.10
CA ILE A 262 -2.29 -12.75 -1.19
C ILE A 262 -2.16 -13.56 0.11
N GLU A 263 -2.22 -12.93 1.28
CA GLU A 263 -2.20 -13.63 2.57
C GLU A 263 -3.32 -14.66 2.70
N SER A 264 -4.54 -14.27 2.30
CA SER A 264 -5.70 -15.17 2.27
C SER A 264 -5.45 -16.36 1.35
N LEU A 265 -4.86 -16.14 0.17
CA LEU A 265 -4.51 -17.22 -0.77
C LEU A 265 -3.42 -18.15 -0.23
N VAL A 266 -2.41 -17.63 0.46
CA VAL A 266 -1.36 -18.44 1.10
C VAL A 266 -1.96 -19.31 2.21
N SER A 267 -2.83 -18.72 3.06
CA SER A 267 -3.55 -19.45 4.11
C SER A 267 -4.40 -20.58 3.55
N LEU A 268 -5.12 -20.32 2.44
CA LEU A 268 -5.90 -21.34 1.76
C LEU A 268 -5.01 -22.41 1.11
N SER A 269 -3.92 -22.03 0.46
CA SER A 269 -3.00 -22.95 -0.20
C SER A 269 -2.36 -23.95 0.78
N ALA A 270 -2.22 -23.59 2.05
CA ALA A 270 -1.74 -24.50 3.10
C ALA A 270 -2.81 -25.49 3.60
N LYS A 271 -4.09 -25.21 3.32
CA LYS A 271 -5.25 -26.02 3.75
C LYS A 271 -5.82 -26.88 2.62
N VAL A 272 -5.38 -26.65 1.38
CA VAL A 272 -5.92 -27.28 0.19
C VAL A 272 -4.99 -28.35 -0.37
N ASP A 273 -5.55 -29.53 -0.65
CA ASP A 273 -4.95 -30.57 -1.49
C ASP A 273 -5.75 -30.76 -2.79
N PHE A 274 -5.10 -31.16 -3.89
CA PHE A 274 -5.75 -31.37 -5.19
C PHE A 274 -5.78 -32.86 -5.53
N GLU A 275 -6.98 -33.42 -5.70
CA GLU A 275 -7.18 -34.75 -6.32
C GLU A 275 -7.29 -34.66 -7.84
N CYS A 276 -7.69 -33.49 -8.34
CA CYS A 276 -7.72 -33.16 -9.77
C CYS A 276 -6.41 -32.48 -10.22
N LYS A 277 -6.43 -31.87 -11.42
CA LYS A 277 -5.29 -31.12 -11.94
C LYS A 277 -4.89 -30.02 -10.94
N THR A 278 -3.59 -29.92 -10.64
CA THR A 278 -3.08 -28.91 -9.73
C THR A 278 -3.25 -27.51 -10.32
N LEU A 279 -3.74 -26.57 -9.51
CA LEU A 279 -3.86 -25.16 -9.87
C LEU A 279 -2.93 -24.34 -8.95
N PRO A 280 -2.03 -23.49 -9.49
CA PRO A 280 -1.27 -22.55 -8.67
C PRO A 280 -2.24 -21.53 -8.06
N LEU A 281 -2.52 -21.66 -6.76
CA LEU A 281 -3.49 -20.81 -6.06
C LEU A 281 -2.99 -19.38 -5.85
N ILE A 282 -1.69 -19.22 -5.62
CA ILE A 282 -1.08 -17.92 -5.33
C ILE A 282 -0.80 -17.20 -6.65
N SER A 283 -1.52 -16.10 -6.90
CA SER A 283 -1.35 -15.23 -8.06
C SER A 283 -1.58 -13.77 -7.66
N GLN A 284 -0.82 -12.85 -8.26
CA GLN A 284 -0.93 -11.42 -7.99
C GLN A 284 -2.26 -10.81 -8.43
N SER A 285 -2.94 -11.42 -9.41
CA SER A 285 -4.22 -10.97 -9.95
C SER A 285 -5.42 -11.68 -9.34
N ARG A 286 -5.20 -12.76 -8.57
CA ARG A 286 -6.27 -13.57 -7.99
C ARG A 286 -6.74 -12.99 -6.67
N ARG A 287 -8.06 -12.93 -6.48
CA ARG A 287 -8.71 -12.51 -5.24
C ARG A 287 -9.90 -13.40 -4.93
N MET A 288 -10.11 -13.70 -3.65
CA MET A 288 -11.30 -14.41 -3.19
C MET A 288 -12.53 -13.51 -3.35
N VAL A 289 -13.54 -13.98 -4.10
CA VAL A 289 -14.82 -13.29 -4.29
C VAL A 289 -15.85 -13.77 -3.28
N ARG A 290 -15.92 -15.09 -3.08
CA ARG A 290 -16.82 -15.71 -2.10
C ARG A 290 -16.35 -17.12 -1.80
N GLU A 291 -16.55 -17.54 -0.55
CA GLU A 291 -16.36 -18.92 -0.15
C GLU A 291 -17.53 -19.38 0.74
N GLY A 292 -17.77 -20.69 0.81
CA GLY A 292 -18.79 -21.22 1.69
C GLY A 292 -19.24 -22.65 1.39
N PRO A 293 -19.90 -23.28 2.37
CA PRO A 293 -20.44 -24.62 2.22
C PRO A 293 -21.65 -24.64 1.27
N VAL A 294 -21.79 -25.74 0.54
CA VAL A 294 -22.96 -26.08 -0.26
C VAL A 294 -23.23 -27.57 -0.18
N THR A 295 -24.48 -27.99 -0.27
CA THR A 295 -24.81 -29.42 -0.42
C THR A 295 -25.00 -29.72 -1.90
N GLN A 296 -24.21 -30.66 -2.43
CA GLN A 296 -24.40 -31.20 -3.77
C GLN A 296 -25.41 -32.34 -3.73
N LEU A 297 -26.42 -32.29 -4.62
CA LEU A 297 -27.40 -33.35 -4.81
C LEU A 297 -26.99 -34.22 -6.02
N MET A 298 -26.81 -35.53 -5.82
CA MET A 298 -26.31 -36.44 -6.86
C MET A 298 -27.39 -37.14 -7.69
N ASP A 299 -28.62 -37.29 -7.16
CA ASP A 299 -29.74 -37.92 -7.87
C ASP A 299 -31.04 -37.15 -7.61
N PHE A 300 -31.92 -37.10 -8.63
CA PHE A 300 -33.29 -36.60 -8.52
C PHE A 300 -34.26 -37.69 -8.02
N SER A 301 -33.81 -38.94 -8.02
CA SER A 301 -34.57 -40.09 -7.54
C SER A 301 -34.48 -40.20 -6.02
N LEU A 302 -35.49 -40.81 -5.41
CA LEU A 302 -35.78 -40.91 -3.96
C LEU A 302 -34.68 -41.53 -3.06
N LYS A 303 -33.46 -41.75 -3.56
CA LYS A 303 -32.27 -42.10 -2.77
C LYS A 303 -31.36 -40.87 -2.69
N GLU A 304 -31.67 -40.01 -1.73
CA GLU A 304 -30.96 -38.76 -1.42
C GLU A 304 -29.50 -39.01 -1.07
N THR A 305 -28.63 -39.09 -2.07
CA THR A 305 -27.18 -39.05 -1.88
C THR A 305 -26.75 -37.59 -1.89
N GLU A 306 -26.87 -36.96 -0.72
CA GLU A 306 -26.35 -35.61 -0.47
C GLU A 306 -24.85 -35.67 -0.18
N LYS A 307 -24.07 -34.78 -0.81
CA LYS A 307 -22.64 -34.65 -0.54
C LYS A 307 -22.33 -33.24 -0.05
N ASN A 308 -21.71 -33.15 1.11
CA ASN A 308 -21.19 -31.87 1.62
C ASN A 308 -20.01 -31.43 0.74
N ALA A 309 -20.13 -30.25 0.18
CA ALA A 309 -19.12 -29.62 -0.65
C ALA A 309 -18.86 -28.19 -0.16
N TYR A 310 -17.78 -27.61 -0.66
CA TYR A 310 -17.35 -26.27 -0.35
C TYR A 310 -16.91 -25.58 -1.63
N LEU A 311 -17.37 -24.36 -1.86
CA LEU A 311 -17.00 -23.57 -3.02
C LEU A 311 -16.02 -22.49 -2.61
N HIS A 312 -14.93 -22.35 -3.38
CA HIS A 312 -14.02 -21.22 -3.30
C HIS A 312 -14.07 -20.50 -4.65
N LEU A 313 -14.78 -19.38 -4.72
CA LEU A 313 -14.91 -18.57 -5.92
C LEU A 313 -13.89 -17.42 -5.87
N PHE A 314 -12.96 -17.45 -6.80
CA PHE A 314 -12.08 -16.34 -7.11
C PHE A 314 -12.63 -15.49 -8.25
N ASN A 315 -11.92 -14.43 -8.60
CA ASN A 315 -12.26 -13.60 -9.77
C ASN A 315 -11.97 -14.29 -11.12
N ASP A 316 -11.12 -15.32 -11.15
CA ASP A 316 -10.65 -16.00 -12.36
C ASP A 316 -10.95 -17.51 -12.36
N TYR A 317 -11.07 -18.15 -11.20
CA TYR A 317 -11.42 -19.57 -11.05
C TYR A 317 -12.47 -19.83 -9.97
N LEU A 318 -13.19 -20.95 -10.09
CA LEU A 318 -13.97 -21.58 -9.02
C LEU A 318 -13.33 -22.92 -8.66
N LEU A 319 -13.16 -23.19 -7.36
CA LEU A 319 -12.83 -24.52 -6.84
C LEU A 319 -14.06 -25.17 -6.23
N LEU A 320 -14.25 -26.44 -6.56
CA LEU A 320 -15.16 -27.34 -5.87
C LEU A 320 -14.33 -28.25 -4.97
N SER A 321 -14.56 -28.17 -3.67
CA SER A 321 -13.81 -28.90 -2.66
C SER A 321 -14.70 -29.75 -1.76
N LEU A 322 -14.11 -30.78 -1.16
CA LEU A 322 -14.70 -31.54 -0.07
C LEU A 322 -14.04 -31.12 1.25
N PRO A 323 -14.81 -30.74 2.27
CA PRO A 323 -14.25 -30.42 3.58
C PRO A 323 -13.68 -31.69 4.24
N LYS A 324 -12.49 -31.55 4.83
CA LYS A 324 -11.81 -32.55 5.67
C LYS A 324 -11.76 -32.06 7.12
N GLU A 325 -11.48 -32.98 8.05
CA GLU A 325 -11.24 -32.62 9.45
C GLU A 325 -10.09 -31.62 9.60
N GLY A 326 -10.18 -30.76 10.63
CA GLY A 326 -9.19 -29.72 10.89
C GLY A 326 -9.24 -28.53 9.92
N GLY A 327 -10.35 -28.34 9.19
CA GLY A 327 -10.55 -27.19 8.30
C GLY A 327 -9.71 -27.24 7.02
N LYS A 328 -9.31 -28.44 6.59
CA LYS A 328 -8.65 -28.70 5.31
C LYS A 328 -9.68 -28.98 4.22
N PHE A 329 -9.27 -28.85 2.97
CA PHE A 329 -10.16 -29.01 1.83
C PHE A 329 -9.48 -29.78 0.71
N THR A 330 -10.20 -30.73 0.13
CA THR A 330 -9.71 -31.47 -1.05
C THR A 330 -10.43 -31.00 -2.28
N VAL A 331 -9.72 -30.34 -3.18
CA VAL A 331 -10.24 -29.86 -4.45
C VAL A 331 -10.41 -31.07 -5.37
N ILE A 332 -11.68 -31.33 -5.67
CA ILE A 332 -12.10 -32.41 -6.57
C ILE A 332 -12.29 -31.91 -8.00
N ASP A 333 -12.51 -30.61 -8.19
CA ASP A 333 -12.56 -29.99 -9.51
C ASP A 333 -12.36 -28.47 -9.44
N HIS A 334 -11.97 -27.86 -10.55
CA HIS A 334 -11.90 -26.42 -10.70
C HIS A 334 -12.21 -25.98 -12.14
N CYS A 335 -12.72 -24.77 -12.30
CA CYS A 335 -13.11 -24.25 -13.62
C CYS A 335 -12.84 -22.74 -13.70
N PRO A 336 -12.35 -22.20 -14.84
CA PRO A 336 -12.31 -20.76 -15.07
C PRO A 336 -13.70 -20.15 -14.94
N VAL A 337 -13.81 -18.95 -14.35
CA VAL A 337 -15.12 -18.31 -14.17
C VAL A 337 -15.78 -17.95 -15.52
N SER A 338 -14.98 -17.74 -16.58
CA SER A 338 -15.45 -17.54 -17.96
C SER A 338 -16.29 -18.70 -18.52
N GLU A 339 -16.13 -19.90 -17.96
CA GLU A 339 -16.83 -21.12 -18.37
C GLU A 339 -18.00 -21.47 -17.45
N LEU A 340 -18.26 -20.67 -16.42
CA LEU A 340 -19.35 -20.91 -15.48
C LEU A 340 -20.67 -20.35 -16.00
N ARG A 341 -21.76 -21.11 -15.81
CA ARG A 341 -23.12 -20.59 -15.91
C ARG A 341 -23.90 -20.99 -14.68
N VAL A 342 -24.75 -20.09 -14.19
CA VAL A 342 -25.59 -20.35 -13.03
C VAL A 342 -27.05 -20.14 -13.38
N GLU A 343 -27.89 -21.06 -12.95
CA GLU A 343 -29.33 -20.99 -13.15
C GLU A 343 -30.05 -21.05 -11.81
N ASN A 344 -30.92 -20.07 -11.60
CA ASN A 344 -31.77 -20.02 -10.43
C ASN A 344 -32.94 -20.99 -10.60
N CYS A 345 -32.86 -22.15 -9.95
CA CYS A 345 -33.97 -23.10 -9.89
C CYS A 345 -35.11 -22.50 -9.05
N ARG A 346 -36.19 -22.08 -9.71
CA ARG A 346 -37.41 -21.53 -9.05
C ARG A 346 -38.42 -22.62 -8.66
N VAL A 347 -38.02 -23.89 -8.65
CA VAL A 347 -38.96 -25.01 -8.68
C VAL A 347 -39.72 -25.14 -7.37
N LYS A 348 -41.04 -24.97 -7.44
CA LYS A 348 -42.03 -25.54 -6.50
C LYS A 348 -42.33 -26.97 -6.99
N LEU A 349 -41.37 -27.88 -6.89
CA LEU A 349 -41.66 -29.30 -7.13
C LEU A 349 -41.95 -29.93 -5.77
N HIS A 350 -43.00 -30.73 -5.75
CA HIS A 350 -43.53 -31.44 -4.60
C HIS A 350 -42.46 -31.80 -3.55
N SER A 351 -42.62 -31.23 -2.34
CA SER A 351 -41.96 -31.57 -1.07
C SER A 351 -40.42 -31.43 -0.96
N LEU A 352 -40.01 -30.53 -0.04
CA LEU A 352 -38.86 -30.55 0.87
C LEU A 352 -37.56 -29.78 0.53
N GLN A 353 -37.16 -29.56 -0.71
CA GLN A 353 -35.82 -28.97 -0.95
C GLN A 353 -35.86 -27.48 -1.36
N LYS A 354 -35.63 -26.59 -0.38
CA LYS A 354 -35.53 -25.13 -0.56
C LYS A 354 -34.11 -24.71 -0.95
N ASN A 355 -33.97 -23.52 -1.54
CA ASN A 355 -32.69 -22.85 -1.81
C ASN A 355 -31.74 -23.55 -2.82
N LEU A 356 -32.31 -24.17 -3.86
CA LEU A 356 -31.54 -24.83 -4.91
C LEU A 356 -31.10 -23.88 -6.04
N PHE A 357 -29.91 -24.08 -6.58
CA PHE A 357 -29.45 -23.49 -7.82
C PHE A 357 -28.62 -24.49 -8.61
N ARG A 358 -28.58 -24.35 -9.93
CA ARG A 358 -27.78 -25.20 -10.80
C ARG A 358 -26.54 -24.45 -11.24
N LEU A 359 -25.39 -25.08 -11.06
CA LEU A 359 -24.10 -24.59 -11.50
C LEU A 359 -23.62 -25.45 -12.67
N TYR A 360 -23.44 -24.82 -13.83
CA TYR A 360 -22.84 -25.44 -15.00
C TYR A 360 -21.35 -25.08 -15.04
N MET A 361 -20.52 -26.10 -15.15
CA MET A 361 -19.08 -26.04 -15.40
C MET A 361 -18.83 -26.67 -16.79
N ALA A 362 -17.62 -26.50 -17.34
CA ALA A 362 -17.27 -26.89 -18.72
C ALA A 362 -17.81 -28.26 -19.18
N GLN A 363 -17.73 -29.28 -18.33
CA GLN A 363 -18.11 -30.66 -18.68
C GLN A 363 -19.15 -31.27 -17.73
N LYS A 364 -19.73 -30.49 -16.81
CA LYS A 364 -20.67 -31.02 -15.80
C LYS A 364 -21.66 -29.98 -15.30
N SER A 365 -22.83 -30.44 -14.88
CA SER A 365 -23.78 -29.61 -14.14
C SER A 365 -23.95 -30.16 -12.73
N LEU A 366 -23.95 -29.26 -11.74
CA LEU A 366 -24.12 -29.57 -10.33
C LEU A 366 -25.43 -28.95 -9.86
N LEU A 367 -26.24 -29.73 -9.15
CA LEU A 367 -27.36 -29.19 -8.40
C LEU A 367 -26.91 -28.93 -6.97
N LEU A 368 -26.95 -27.66 -6.55
CA LEU A 368 -26.41 -27.20 -5.27
C LEU A 368 -27.51 -26.60 -4.41
N ARG A 369 -27.45 -26.87 -3.10
CA ARG A 369 -28.33 -26.32 -2.06
C ARG A 369 -27.54 -25.47 -1.07
N THR A 370 -28.15 -24.39 -0.59
CA THR A 370 -27.66 -23.61 0.55
C THR A 370 -28.63 -23.67 1.72
N ASP A 371 -28.13 -23.46 2.93
CA ASP A 371 -28.97 -23.48 4.13
C ASP A 371 -29.95 -22.29 4.16
N ALA A 372 -29.49 -21.11 3.72
CA ALA A 372 -30.29 -19.89 3.69
C ALA A 372 -30.66 -19.46 2.25
N PRO A 373 -31.86 -18.92 2.02
CA PRO A 373 -32.25 -18.35 0.73
C PRO A 373 -31.40 -17.13 0.34
N SER A 374 -30.95 -16.36 1.33
CA SER A 374 -30.02 -15.23 1.14
C SER A 374 -28.68 -15.69 0.58
N ASP A 375 -28.15 -16.83 1.04
CA ASP A 375 -26.88 -17.37 0.53
C ASP A 375 -26.99 -17.89 -0.89
N LYS A 376 -28.11 -18.51 -1.26
CA LYS A 376 -28.41 -18.84 -2.66
C LYS A 376 -28.35 -17.60 -3.55
N LEU A 377 -29.03 -16.53 -3.16
CA LEU A 377 -29.05 -15.29 -3.96
C LEU A 377 -27.66 -14.65 -4.05
N ARG A 378 -26.87 -14.69 -2.98
CA ARG A 378 -25.48 -14.21 -2.98
C ARG A 378 -24.58 -15.05 -3.89
N TRP A 379 -24.72 -16.39 -3.87
CA TRP A 379 -23.99 -17.28 -4.77
C TRP A 379 -24.35 -17.02 -6.23
N ILE A 380 -25.64 -16.96 -6.56
CA ILE A 380 -26.10 -16.63 -7.92
C ILE A 380 -25.53 -15.28 -8.35
N SER A 381 -25.67 -14.23 -7.53
CA SER A 381 -25.13 -12.90 -7.84
C SER A 381 -23.61 -12.90 -8.06
N ALA A 382 -22.85 -13.67 -7.29
CA ALA A 382 -21.41 -13.77 -7.43
C ALA A 382 -21.00 -14.53 -8.71
N LEU A 383 -21.72 -15.60 -9.05
CA LEU A 383 -21.47 -16.46 -10.22
C LEU A 383 -22.01 -15.86 -11.53
N SER A 384 -23.01 -14.97 -11.48
CA SER A 384 -23.61 -14.31 -12.65
C SER A 384 -22.87 -13.06 -13.13
N ARG A 385 -21.75 -12.66 -12.51
CA ARG A 385 -21.08 -11.39 -12.86
C ARG A 385 -20.61 -11.40 -14.32
N PRO A 386 -20.88 -10.35 -15.12
CA PRO A 386 -20.29 -10.21 -16.44
C PRO A 386 -18.80 -10.00 -16.27
N HIS A 387 -18.00 -10.92 -16.80
CA HIS A 387 -16.56 -10.81 -16.79
C HIS A 387 -16.16 -9.61 -17.63
N THR A 388 -15.65 -8.56 -17.00
CA THR A 388 -14.91 -7.54 -17.74
C THR A 388 -13.65 -8.22 -18.24
N GLU A 389 -13.59 -8.50 -19.53
CA GLU A 389 -12.31 -8.73 -20.19
C GLU A 389 -11.43 -7.54 -19.85
N VAL A 390 -10.38 -7.76 -19.07
CA VAL A 390 -9.31 -6.76 -18.94
C VAL A 390 -8.56 -6.84 -20.27
N ASP A 391 -8.95 -5.97 -21.19
CA ASP A 391 -8.31 -5.85 -22.48
C ASP A 391 -6.90 -5.26 -22.31
N PHE A 392 -5.90 -6.14 -22.32
CA PHE A 392 -4.49 -5.75 -22.30
C PHE A 392 -3.99 -5.24 -23.67
N SER A 393 -4.84 -5.19 -24.72
CA SER A 393 -4.46 -4.66 -26.03
C SER A 393 -4.17 -3.16 -26.04
N SER A 394 -4.59 -2.42 -25.00
CA SER A 394 -4.27 -1.00 -24.85
C SER A 394 -2.83 -0.69 -24.40
N ALA A 395 -2.00 -1.72 -24.15
CA ALA A 395 -0.62 -1.57 -23.66
C ALA A 395 0.48 -2.00 -24.67
N GLN A 396 0.15 -2.32 -25.93
CA GLN A 396 1.14 -2.61 -26.95
C GLN A 396 0.97 -1.74 -28.21
N GLY A 397 1.96 -0.87 -28.44
CA GLY A 397 2.39 -0.50 -29.80
C GLY A 397 1.60 0.56 -30.56
N LYS A 398 1.73 1.84 -30.18
CA LYS A 398 1.77 2.91 -31.19
C LYS A 398 3.22 3.10 -31.64
N VAL A 399 3.69 2.25 -32.54
CA VAL A 399 4.82 2.59 -33.42
C VAL A 399 4.19 3.29 -34.62
N PHE A 400 4.27 4.62 -34.64
CA PHE A 400 4.04 5.39 -35.86
C PHE A 400 5.20 5.14 -36.80
N ILE A 401 4.95 4.46 -37.91
CA ILE A 401 5.80 4.54 -39.11
C ILE A 401 5.24 5.70 -39.92
N LEU A 402 6.00 6.79 -40.00
CA LEU A 402 5.79 7.85 -40.99
C LEU A 402 6.41 7.37 -42.30
N GLY A 403 5.56 7.25 -43.33
CA GLY A 403 5.97 7.26 -44.74
C GLY A 403 5.89 8.67 -45.29
#